data_AF-H0Q0P6-F1
#
_entry.id   AF-H0Q0P6-F1
#
_cell.length_a   1.000
_cell.length_b   1.000
_cell.length_c   1.000
_cell.angle_alpha   90.00
_cell.angle_beta   90.00
_cell.angle_gamma   90.00
#
_symmetry.space_group_name_H-M   'P 1'
#
loop_
_entity.id
_entity.type
_entity.pdbx_description
1 polymer ?
#
loop_
_entity_poly.entity_id
_entity_poly.type
_entity_poly.pdbx_seq_one_letter_code
_entity_poly.pdbx_strand_id
1 'polypeptide(L)'
;MTLRNFCAALASAVLLSAAPPGLAVDAKPVALNRPVLETHQGQYFRWSTPKGWAMKETTNGVDLFAPNGTTFVSSALLAGGFGDMTPQQFLAMTMRQVNPTMQVTANRRLGDQPGIMSPWRTEEYELAGTYNGVPVRMNATVGVSSAYGRYWATMTLYQSPAANWPQDRTWLPAVAQSIAVTNPRQVAGADRVMLPRNNPLDNSGLIESWRQKGLSEDRISQARRELTMGYERMQDPATGRHYDMPYETYDAGAGGYRNPMRPTELLRKAPTGE
;
A
#
# COMPACT_ATOMS: atom_id res chain seq x y z
N MET A 1 -71.62 13.90 20.75
CA MET A 1 -72.27 13.01 21.73
C MET A 1 -71.79 11.59 21.44
N THR A 2 -71.22 10.96 22.46
CA THR A 2 -70.71 9.59 22.56
C THR A 2 -71.71 8.49 22.14
N LEU A 3 -71.26 7.38 21.54
CA LEU A 3 -71.21 6.01 22.14
C LEU A 3 -71.10 4.89 21.06
N ARG A 4 -70.18 3.95 21.34
CA ARG A 4 -70.29 2.47 21.28
C ARG A 4 -70.05 1.65 20.00
N ASN A 5 -69.09 0.74 20.19
CA ASN A 5 -69.09 -0.72 20.00
C ASN A 5 -69.17 -1.30 18.58
N PHE A 6 -68.10 -1.99 18.18
CA PHE A 6 -68.23 -3.34 17.60
C PHE A 6 -66.98 -4.19 17.93
N CYS A 7 -67.21 -5.30 18.64
CA CYS A 7 -66.32 -6.45 18.73
C CYS A 7 -66.42 -7.28 17.43
N ALA A 8 -65.30 -7.80 16.93
CA ALA A 8 -65.21 -9.16 16.39
C ALA A 8 -63.75 -9.52 16.10
N ALA A 9 -63.29 -10.59 16.76
CA ALA A 9 -62.00 -11.22 16.54
C ALA A 9 -61.96 -11.91 15.16
N LEU A 10 -60.88 -11.69 14.41
CA LEU A 10 -60.57 -12.45 13.20
C LEU A 10 -59.42 -13.42 13.52
N ALA A 11 -59.79 -14.67 13.75
CA ALA A 11 -58.88 -15.81 13.74
C ALA A 11 -58.46 -16.10 12.29
N SER A 12 -57.16 -16.04 12.00
CA SER A 12 -56.60 -16.58 10.76
C SER A 12 -55.86 -17.87 11.08
N ALA A 13 -56.34 -18.95 10.49
CA ALA A 13 -55.86 -20.31 10.66
C ALA A 13 -54.42 -20.46 10.14
N VAL A 14 -53.56 -21.04 10.98
CA VAL A 14 -52.26 -21.59 10.57
C VAL A 14 -52.52 -22.94 9.92
N LEU A 15 -52.32 -23.03 8.60
CA LEU A 15 -52.21 -24.31 7.91
C LEU A 15 -50.82 -24.90 8.20
N LEU A 16 -50.77 -25.82 9.16
CA LEU A 16 -49.65 -26.74 9.34
C LEU A 16 -49.60 -27.66 8.11
N SER A 17 -48.63 -27.45 7.23
CA SER A 17 -48.25 -28.43 6.23
C SER A 17 -47.47 -29.55 6.92
N ALA A 18 -48.09 -30.72 7.07
CA ALA A 18 -47.42 -31.91 7.54
C ALA A 18 -46.47 -32.43 6.44
N ALA A 19 -45.16 -32.42 6.74
CA ALA A 19 -44.16 -33.05 5.89
C ALA A 19 -44.37 -34.58 5.87
N PRO A 20 -44.18 -35.26 4.71
CA PRO A 20 -44.34 -36.70 4.62
C PRO A 20 -43.26 -37.44 5.44
N PRO A 21 -43.62 -38.52 6.15
CA PRO A 21 -42.67 -39.34 6.90
C PRO A 21 -41.97 -40.30 5.93
N GLY A 22 -40.71 -40.03 5.62
CA GLY A 22 -39.92 -40.95 4.80
C GLY A 22 -38.54 -40.41 4.49
N LEU A 23 -37.51 -41.17 4.88
CA LEU A 23 -36.07 -40.89 4.73
C LEU A 23 -35.44 -40.01 5.83
N ALA A 24 -35.61 -40.42 7.09
CA ALA A 24 -34.53 -40.25 8.05
C ALA A 24 -33.36 -41.13 7.59
N VAL A 25 -32.45 -40.56 6.80
CA VAL A 25 -31.12 -41.13 6.59
C VAL A 25 -30.48 -41.14 7.97
N ASP A 26 -30.20 -42.33 8.51
CA ASP A 26 -29.31 -42.53 9.66
C ASP A 26 -27.91 -42.01 9.31
N ALA A 27 -27.76 -40.69 9.32
CA ALA A 27 -26.47 -40.04 9.28
C ALA A 27 -25.84 -40.31 10.64
N LYS A 28 -25.10 -41.41 10.75
CA LYS A 28 -24.16 -41.62 11.85
C LYS A 28 -23.43 -40.29 12.07
N PRO A 29 -23.50 -39.68 13.26
CA PRO A 29 -22.77 -38.44 13.51
C PRO A 29 -21.30 -38.71 13.22
N VAL A 30 -20.78 -38.10 12.15
CA VAL A 30 -19.36 -38.13 11.86
C VAL A 30 -18.71 -37.48 13.07
N ALA A 31 -18.01 -38.29 13.88
CA ALA A 31 -17.27 -37.78 15.01
C ALA A 31 -16.33 -36.71 14.47
N LEU A 32 -16.59 -35.45 14.85
CA LEU A 32 -15.73 -34.31 14.54
C LEU A 32 -14.42 -34.52 15.30
N ASN A 33 -13.51 -35.30 14.72
CA ASN A 33 -12.18 -35.51 15.26
C ASN A 33 -11.35 -34.25 14.96
N ARG A 34 -11.58 -33.21 15.76
CA ARG A 34 -10.82 -31.97 15.72
C ARG A 34 -9.55 -32.16 16.56
N PRO A 35 -8.36 -31.90 15.99
CA PRO A 35 -7.13 -31.97 16.76
C PRO A 35 -7.10 -30.91 17.85
N VAL A 36 -6.48 -31.23 18.98
CA VAL A 36 -6.15 -30.25 20.02
C VAL A 36 -5.14 -29.26 19.45
N LEU A 37 -5.39 -27.97 19.62
CA LEU A 37 -4.53 -26.90 19.12
C LEU A 37 -3.64 -26.38 20.24
N GLU A 38 -2.34 -26.28 19.96
CA GLU A 38 -1.34 -25.65 20.83
C GLU A 38 -1.14 -24.20 20.36
N THR A 39 -1.11 -23.26 21.29
CA THR A 39 -0.89 -21.84 20.97
C THR A 39 0.60 -21.56 20.92
N HIS A 40 1.00 -20.85 19.87
CA HIS A 40 2.37 -20.41 19.62
C HIS A 40 2.41 -18.89 19.49
N GLN A 41 3.54 -18.32 19.86
CA GLN A 41 3.83 -16.89 19.77
C GLN A 41 5.12 -16.71 18.97
N GLY A 42 5.01 -16.02 17.84
CA GLY A 42 6.11 -15.55 17.02
C GLY A 42 6.53 -14.13 17.37
N GLN A 43 7.33 -13.53 16.50
CA GLN A 43 7.80 -12.15 16.62
C GLN A 43 6.70 -11.13 16.26
N TYR A 44 5.88 -11.44 15.26
CA TYR A 44 4.88 -10.53 14.70
C TYR A 44 3.46 -11.08 14.84
N PHE A 45 3.30 -12.41 14.90
CA PHE A 45 2.03 -13.11 14.94
C PHE A 45 1.94 -14.06 16.13
N ARG A 46 0.71 -14.40 16.50
CA ARG A 46 0.37 -15.58 17.30
C ARG A 46 -0.53 -16.48 16.47
N TRP A 47 -0.50 -17.78 16.72
CA TRP A 47 -1.33 -18.76 16.01
C TRP A 47 -1.54 -20.00 16.89
N SER A 48 -2.48 -20.85 16.51
CA SER A 48 -2.71 -22.13 17.17
C SER A 48 -2.76 -23.26 16.16
N THR A 49 -1.91 -24.28 16.34
CA THR A 49 -1.77 -25.42 15.41
C THR A 49 -1.82 -26.76 16.14
N PRO A 50 -2.20 -27.85 15.46
CA PRO A 50 -1.97 -29.18 15.99
C PRO A 50 -0.48 -29.42 16.27
N LYS A 51 -0.19 -30.28 17.25
CA LYS A 51 1.17 -30.66 17.59
C LYS A 51 1.94 -31.18 16.37
N GLY A 52 3.20 -30.76 16.24
CA GLY A 52 4.14 -31.22 15.21
C GLY A 52 4.09 -30.45 13.90
N TRP A 53 3.25 -29.41 13.78
CA TRP A 53 3.27 -28.52 12.64
C TRP A 53 4.55 -27.66 12.62
N ALA A 54 5.11 -27.47 11.43
CA ALA A 54 6.22 -26.56 11.21
C ALA A 54 5.68 -25.16 10.90
N MET A 55 6.38 -24.12 11.36
CA MET A 55 6.00 -22.73 11.15
C MET A 55 7.12 -21.95 10.45
N LYS A 56 6.74 -21.04 9.55
CA LYS A 56 7.62 -20.04 8.98
C LYS A 56 6.96 -18.67 9.07
N GLU A 57 7.56 -17.78 9.85
CA GLU A 57 7.07 -16.43 10.05
C GLU A 57 7.96 -15.42 9.33
N THR A 58 7.32 -14.41 8.74
CA THR A 58 7.98 -13.23 8.16
C THR A 58 7.24 -11.97 8.62
N THR A 59 7.74 -10.79 8.29
CA THR A 59 7.01 -9.53 8.54
C THR A 59 5.68 -9.46 7.79
N ASN A 60 5.54 -10.18 6.67
CA ASN A 60 4.40 -10.10 5.76
C ASN A 60 3.41 -11.25 5.95
N GLY A 61 3.64 -12.17 6.88
CA GLY A 61 2.76 -13.31 7.04
C GLY A 61 3.40 -14.51 7.74
N VAL A 62 2.57 -15.54 7.93
CA VAL A 62 2.97 -16.80 8.54
C VAL A 62 2.44 -17.97 7.72
N ASP A 63 3.31 -18.95 7.49
CA ASP A 63 2.99 -20.23 6.87
C ASP A 63 3.10 -21.34 7.90
N LEU A 64 2.09 -22.19 7.97
CA LEU A 64 1.94 -23.29 8.92
C LEU A 64 1.78 -24.60 8.14
N PHE A 65 2.73 -25.51 8.28
CA PHE A 65 2.79 -26.75 7.50
C PHE A 65 2.53 -27.95 8.39
N ALA A 66 1.59 -28.81 7.98
CA ALA A 66 1.39 -30.09 8.63
C ALA A 66 2.57 -31.05 8.33
N PRO A 67 2.81 -32.05 9.19
CA PRO A 67 3.85 -33.06 8.97
C PRO A 67 3.73 -33.85 7.65
N ASN A 68 2.53 -33.89 7.05
CA ASN A 68 2.29 -34.59 5.78
C ASN A 68 2.83 -33.85 4.54
N GLY A 69 3.31 -32.61 4.69
CA GLY A 69 3.89 -31.80 3.60
C GLY A 69 2.90 -31.29 2.55
N THR A 70 1.60 -31.58 2.68
CA THR A 70 0.57 -31.22 1.70
C THR A 70 -0.56 -30.38 2.30
N THR A 71 -0.81 -30.53 3.60
CA THR A 71 -1.76 -29.72 4.34
C THR A 71 -1.03 -28.51 4.90
N PHE A 72 -1.52 -27.32 4.62
CA PHE A 72 -0.93 -26.10 5.16
C PHE A 72 -1.98 -25.00 5.34
N VAL A 73 -1.65 -24.03 6.18
CA VAL A 73 -2.42 -22.80 6.42
C VAL A 73 -1.46 -21.64 6.25
N SER A 74 -1.88 -20.59 5.54
CA SER A 74 -1.06 -19.41 5.34
C SER A 74 -1.90 -18.16 5.54
N SER A 75 -1.29 -17.14 6.13
CA SER A 75 -1.83 -15.79 6.14
C SER A 75 -0.76 -14.85 5.64
N ALA A 76 -1.11 -14.05 4.64
CA ALA A 76 -0.25 -13.08 3.99
C ALA A 76 -0.90 -11.70 4.05
N LEU A 77 -0.08 -10.68 4.32
CA LEU A 77 -0.44 -9.28 4.38
C LEU A 77 0.52 -8.49 3.51
N LEU A 78 -0.03 -7.64 2.66
CA LEU A 78 0.70 -6.69 1.85
C LEU A 78 0.18 -5.29 2.16
N ALA A 79 1.07 -4.38 2.51
CA ALA A 79 0.75 -2.99 2.75
C ALA A 79 1.37 -2.08 1.69
N GLY A 80 0.56 -1.16 1.15
CA GLY A 80 1.04 -0.08 0.29
C GLY A 80 1.51 -0.52 -1.10
N GLY A 81 0.92 -1.57 -1.68
CA GLY A 81 1.13 -1.90 -3.10
C GLY A 81 0.65 -0.75 -3.99
N PHE A 82 1.27 -0.56 -5.16
CA PHE A 82 0.91 0.53 -6.08
C PHE A 82 -0.22 0.15 -7.04
N GLY A 83 -1.06 1.13 -7.36
CA GLY A 83 -2.16 0.99 -8.31
C GLY A 83 -3.44 0.45 -7.67
N ASP A 84 -4.34 -0.01 -8.53
CA ASP A 84 -5.59 -0.66 -8.14
C ASP A 84 -5.46 -2.18 -8.25
N MET A 85 -6.03 -2.88 -7.27
CA MET A 85 -6.01 -4.34 -7.19
C MET A 85 -7.39 -4.84 -6.79
N THR A 86 -7.85 -5.94 -7.41
CA THR A 86 -9.05 -6.67 -6.95
C THR A 86 -8.64 -7.91 -6.15
N PRO A 87 -9.52 -8.46 -5.29
CA PRO A 87 -9.25 -9.72 -4.60
C PRO A 87 -8.86 -10.86 -5.55
N GLN A 88 -9.53 -10.97 -6.70
CA GLN A 88 -9.24 -11.99 -7.71
C GLN A 88 -7.86 -11.79 -8.35
N GLN A 89 -7.48 -10.54 -8.67
CA GLN A 89 -6.16 -10.24 -9.24
C GLN A 89 -5.04 -10.54 -8.23
N PHE A 90 -5.25 -10.20 -6.96
CA PHE A 90 -4.29 -10.49 -5.91
C PHE A 90 -4.13 -12.01 -5.67
N LEU A 91 -5.23 -12.75 -5.67
CA LEU A 91 -5.22 -14.22 -5.62
C LEU A 91 -4.45 -14.80 -6.81
N ALA A 92 -4.77 -14.39 -8.03
CA ALA A 92 -4.13 -14.89 -9.24
C ALA A 92 -2.63 -14.59 -9.26
N MET A 93 -2.23 -13.39 -8.84
CA MET A 93 -0.82 -13.01 -8.68
C MET A 93 -0.11 -13.94 -7.68
N THR A 94 -0.72 -14.20 -6.53
CA THR A 94 -0.12 -15.03 -5.49
C THR A 94 -0.04 -16.50 -5.90
N MET A 95 -1.11 -17.05 -6.48
CA MET A 95 -1.13 -18.44 -6.94
C MET A 95 -0.13 -18.70 -8.06
N ARG A 96 0.10 -17.74 -8.97
CA ARG A 96 1.16 -17.86 -9.99
C ARG A 96 2.55 -18.07 -9.40
N GLN A 97 2.82 -17.51 -8.23
CA GLN A 97 4.10 -17.63 -7.54
C GLN A 97 4.19 -18.91 -6.70
N VAL A 98 3.09 -19.30 -6.04
CA VAL A 98 3.08 -20.39 -5.05
C VAL A 98 2.70 -21.73 -5.67
N ASN A 99 1.63 -21.76 -6.46
CA ASN A 99 1.17 -22.97 -7.15
C ASN A 99 0.37 -22.61 -8.42
N PRO A 100 1.01 -22.55 -9.59
CA PRO A 100 0.36 -22.13 -10.83
C PRO A 100 -0.68 -23.14 -11.35
N THR A 101 -0.75 -24.35 -10.79
CA THR A 101 -1.73 -25.36 -11.19
C THR A 101 -3.10 -25.15 -10.55
N MET A 102 -3.20 -24.26 -9.55
CA MET A 102 -4.45 -23.98 -8.85
C MET A 102 -5.45 -23.28 -9.76
N GLN A 103 -6.67 -23.80 -9.78
CA GLN A 103 -7.80 -23.23 -10.49
C GLN A 103 -8.92 -22.91 -9.51
N VAL A 104 -9.54 -21.75 -9.70
CA VAL A 104 -10.72 -21.35 -8.92
C VAL A 104 -11.90 -22.20 -9.36
N THR A 105 -12.47 -22.96 -8.43
CA THR A 105 -13.65 -23.80 -8.67
C THR A 105 -14.95 -23.11 -8.25
N ALA A 106 -14.89 -22.23 -7.26
CA ALA A 106 -16.02 -21.42 -6.82
C ALA A 106 -15.54 -20.11 -6.20
N ASN A 107 -16.39 -19.09 -6.21
CA ASN A 107 -16.14 -17.83 -5.52
C ASN A 107 -17.41 -17.31 -4.84
N ARG A 108 -17.22 -16.57 -3.75
CA ARG A 108 -18.28 -15.95 -2.98
C ARG A 108 -17.83 -14.60 -2.45
N ARG A 109 -18.60 -13.54 -2.74
CA ARG A 109 -18.37 -12.23 -2.12
C ARG A 109 -18.94 -12.22 -0.70
N LEU A 110 -18.14 -11.78 0.27
CA LEU A 110 -18.50 -11.79 1.70
C LEU A 110 -19.08 -10.46 2.21
N GLY A 111 -19.37 -9.53 1.29
CA GLY A 111 -19.77 -8.16 1.62
C GLY A 111 -18.55 -7.27 1.88
N ASP A 112 -18.78 -5.96 1.86
CA ASP A 112 -17.73 -4.98 2.14
C ASP A 112 -17.58 -4.82 3.66
N GLN A 113 -16.35 -4.88 4.15
CA GLN A 113 -16.03 -4.70 5.56
C GLN A 113 -15.53 -3.27 5.83
N PRO A 114 -15.77 -2.71 7.02
CA PRO A 114 -15.26 -1.39 7.36
C PRO A 114 -13.73 -1.37 7.33
N GLY A 115 -13.15 -0.31 6.75
CA GLY A 115 -11.71 -0.08 6.72
C GLY A 115 -11.39 1.37 7.10
N ILE A 116 -10.16 1.62 7.56
CA ILE A 116 -9.72 2.94 8.04
C ILE A 116 -9.69 3.98 6.92
N MET A 117 -9.19 3.58 5.73
CA MET A 117 -9.04 4.49 4.59
C MET A 117 -10.11 4.28 3.51
N SER A 118 -10.50 3.03 3.29
CA SER A 118 -11.49 2.61 2.30
C SER A 118 -12.08 1.26 2.73
N PRO A 119 -13.35 0.95 2.42
CA PRO A 119 -13.93 -0.35 2.73
C PRO A 119 -13.09 -1.50 2.16
N TRP A 120 -12.98 -2.57 2.93
CA TRP A 120 -12.34 -3.80 2.48
C TRP A 120 -13.31 -4.60 1.62
N ARG A 121 -12.93 -4.84 0.36
CA ARG A 121 -13.64 -5.78 -0.51
C ARG A 121 -13.11 -7.18 -0.23
N THR A 122 -13.98 -8.05 0.28
CA THR A 122 -13.59 -9.41 0.68
C THR A 122 -14.32 -10.45 -0.15
N GLU A 123 -13.54 -11.38 -0.71
CA GLU A 123 -14.03 -12.52 -1.47
C GLU A 123 -13.40 -13.81 -0.95
N GLU A 124 -14.18 -14.88 -0.96
CA GLU A 124 -13.75 -16.22 -0.66
C GLU A 124 -13.72 -17.04 -1.94
N TYR A 125 -12.69 -17.86 -2.08
CA TYR A 125 -12.45 -18.68 -3.24
C TYR A 125 -12.22 -20.11 -2.81
N GLU A 126 -12.90 -21.04 -3.46
CA GLU A 126 -12.51 -22.44 -3.45
C GLU A 126 -11.62 -22.71 -4.65
N LEU A 127 -10.51 -23.41 -4.42
CA LEU A 127 -9.55 -23.77 -5.45
C LEU A 127 -9.29 -25.27 -5.43
N ALA A 128 -8.98 -25.81 -6.60
CA ALA A 128 -8.50 -27.16 -6.78
C ALA A 128 -7.29 -27.17 -7.72
N GLY A 129 -6.36 -28.09 -7.48
CA GLY A 129 -5.16 -28.22 -8.30
C GLY A 129 -4.30 -29.38 -7.83
N THR A 130 -3.02 -29.32 -8.18
CA THR A 130 -2.03 -30.34 -7.80
C THR A 130 -0.87 -29.71 -7.05
N TYR A 131 -0.38 -30.37 -6.02
CA TYR A 131 0.83 -29.95 -5.32
C TYR A 131 1.74 -31.15 -5.18
N ASN A 132 2.95 -31.08 -5.74
CA ASN A 132 3.90 -32.21 -5.81
C ASN A 132 3.25 -33.50 -6.35
N GLY A 133 2.39 -33.39 -7.38
CA GLY A 133 1.68 -34.51 -7.98
C GLY A 133 0.46 -35.02 -7.20
N VAL A 134 0.18 -34.48 -6.02
CA VAL A 134 -0.98 -34.85 -5.19
C VAL A 134 -2.15 -33.91 -5.48
N PRO A 135 -3.38 -34.41 -5.75
CA PRO A 135 -4.54 -33.56 -5.91
C PRO A 135 -4.90 -32.91 -4.56
N VAL A 136 -5.04 -31.59 -4.57
CA VAL A 136 -5.30 -30.79 -3.38
C VAL A 136 -6.49 -29.89 -3.59
N ARG A 137 -7.16 -29.56 -2.49
CA ARG A 137 -8.20 -28.53 -2.42
C ARG A 137 -7.76 -27.45 -1.45
N MET A 138 -8.16 -26.23 -1.75
CA MET A 138 -7.82 -25.05 -0.98
C MET A 138 -9.03 -24.14 -0.88
N ASN A 139 -9.11 -23.40 0.20
CA ASN A 139 -10.00 -22.26 0.30
C ASN A 139 -9.17 -21.05 0.73
N ALA A 140 -9.40 -19.93 0.06
CA ALA A 140 -8.71 -18.67 0.28
C ALA A 140 -9.73 -17.56 0.50
N THR A 141 -9.59 -16.83 1.60
CA THR A 141 -10.29 -15.56 1.83
C THR A 141 -9.33 -14.43 1.54
N VAL A 142 -9.70 -13.56 0.61
CA VAL A 142 -8.87 -12.44 0.15
C VAL A 142 -9.62 -11.14 0.39
N GLY A 143 -8.97 -10.22 1.09
CA GLY A 143 -9.44 -8.86 1.31
C GLY A 143 -8.53 -7.85 0.63
N VAL A 144 -9.09 -6.89 -0.08
CA VAL A 144 -8.34 -5.76 -0.63
C VAL A 144 -9.01 -4.44 -0.27
N SER A 145 -8.22 -3.46 0.17
CA SER A 145 -8.66 -2.08 0.38
C SER A 145 -7.73 -1.16 -0.41
N SER A 146 -8.30 -0.29 -1.23
CA SER A 146 -7.53 0.64 -2.08
C SER A 146 -7.84 2.08 -1.71
N ALA A 147 -6.81 2.90 -1.56
CA ALA A 147 -6.92 4.34 -1.31
C ALA A 147 -5.65 5.07 -1.80
N TYR A 148 -5.83 6.29 -2.33
CA TYR A 148 -4.74 7.18 -2.78
C TYR A 148 -3.74 6.53 -3.77
N GLY A 149 -4.25 5.77 -4.75
CA GLY A 149 -3.41 5.10 -5.75
C GLY A 149 -2.54 3.96 -5.19
N ARG A 150 -2.86 3.48 -3.99
CA ARG A 150 -2.26 2.33 -3.33
C ARG A 150 -3.31 1.33 -2.89
N TYR A 151 -2.89 0.09 -2.68
CA TYR A 151 -3.72 -0.95 -2.12
C TYR A 151 -3.04 -1.68 -0.95
N TRP A 152 -3.88 -2.15 -0.04
CA TRP A 152 -3.55 -3.11 1.00
C TRP A 152 -4.30 -4.39 0.71
N ALA A 153 -3.62 -5.51 0.86
CA ALA A 153 -4.21 -6.82 0.64
C ALA A 153 -3.94 -7.72 1.83
N THR A 154 -4.92 -8.53 2.16
CA THR A 154 -4.80 -9.64 3.10
C THR A 154 -5.29 -10.90 2.41
N MET A 155 -4.64 -12.01 2.66
CA MET A 155 -5.09 -13.31 2.19
C MET A 155 -4.85 -14.32 3.29
N THR A 156 -5.88 -15.06 3.63
CA THR A 156 -5.78 -16.22 4.50
C THR A 156 -6.27 -17.43 3.72
N LEU A 157 -5.46 -18.47 3.67
CA LEU A 157 -5.78 -19.68 2.93
C LEU A 157 -5.42 -20.93 3.71
N TYR A 158 -6.08 -22.02 3.37
CA TYR A 158 -5.80 -23.33 3.91
C TYR A 158 -6.01 -24.40 2.84
N GLN A 159 -5.11 -25.38 2.81
CA GLN A 159 -5.06 -26.45 1.83
C GLN A 159 -5.04 -27.81 2.53
N SER A 160 -5.63 -28.82 1.91
CA SER A 160 -5.47 -30.22 2.27
C SER A 160 -5.57 -31.13 1.02
N PRO A 161 -5.00 -32.35 1.03
CA PRO A 161 -5.28 -33.36 0.02
C PRO A 161 -6.77 -33.52 -0.26
N ALA A 162 -7.13 -33.66 -1.54
CA ALA A 162 -8.52 -33.77 -1.96
C ALA A 162 -9.27 -34.93 -1.27
N ALA A 163 -8.56 -36.01 -0.95
CA ALA A 163 -9.09 -37.17 -0.22
C ALA A 163 -9.52 -36.82 1.22
N ASN A 164 -8.79 -35.94 1.90
CA ASN A 164 -9.03 -35.58 3.30
C ASN A 164 -9.84 -34.28 3.45
N TRP A 165 -10.03 -33.54 2.36
CA TRP A 165 -10.70 -32.23 2.35
C TRP A 165 -12.05 -32.20 3.10
N PRO A 166 -12.97 -33.18 2.96
CA PRO A 166 -14.26 -33.13 3.66
C PRO A 166 -14.13 -33.10 5.18
N GLN A 167 -13.10 -33.76 5.72
CA GLN A 167 -12.80 -33.77 7.15
C GLN A 167 -11.99 -32.54 7.55
N ASP A 168 -10.93 -32.23 6.81
CA ASP A 168 -9.99 -31.17 7.17
C ASP A 168 -10.62 -29.77 7.11
N ARG A 169 -11.54 -29.53 6.16
CA ARG A 169 -12.27 -28.26 6.05
C ARG A 169 -13.11 -27.92 7.28
N THR A 170 -13.38 -28.89 8.17
CA THR A 170 -14.17 -28.64 9.39
C THR A 170 -13.37 -27.93 10.48
N TRP A 171 -12.02 -28.03 10.45
CA TRP A 171 -11.17 -27.49 11.51
C TRP A 171 -10.02 -26.61 11.01
N LEU A 172 -9.57 -26.77 9.76
CA LEU A 172 -8.58 -25.88 9.14
C LEU A 172 -8.96 -24.39 9.16
N PRO A 173 -10.24 -23.99 8.96
CA PRO A 173 -10.64 -22.60 9.10
C PRO A 173 -10.34 -22.03 10.49
N ALA A 174 -10.42 -22.86 11.54
CA ALA A 174 -10.14 -22.40 12.89
C ALA A 174 -8.64 -22.20 13.14
N VAL A 175 -7.78 -22.99 12.48
CA VAL A 175 -6.32 -22.73 12.48
C VAL A 175 -6.03 -21.43 11.74
N ALA A 176 -6.62 -21.25 10.56
CA ALA A 176 -6.49 -20.02 9.77
C ALA A 176 -6.94 -18.77 10.54
N GLN A 177 -8.07 -18.83 11.24
CA GLN A 177 -8.61 -17.73 12.05
C GLN A 177 -7.85 -17.50 13.37
N SER A 178 -7.06 -18.48 13.83
CA SER A 178 -6.24 -18.32 15.03
C SER A 178 -5.04 -17.39 14.82
N ILE A 179 -4.65 -17.18 13.56
CA ILE A 179 -3.53 -16.30 13.20
C ILE A 179 -3.94 -14.86 13.50
N ALA A 180 -3.24 -14.23 14.44
CA ALA A 180 -3.46 -12.85 14.82
C ALA A 180 -2.16 -12.07 14.89
N VAL A 181 -2.17 -10.85 14.37
CA VAL A 181 -1.06 -9.91 14.51
C VAL A 181 -0.91 -9.51 15.98
N THR A 182 0.30 -9.63 16.50
CA THR A 182 0.67 -9.22 17.87
C THR A 182 1.57 -7.99 17.89
N ASN A 183 2.34 -7.75 16.81
CA ASN A 183 3.15 -6.56 16.65
C ASN A 183 2.73 -5.74 15.41
N PRO A 184 1.68 -4.90 15.52
CA PRO A 184 1.15 -4.15 14.38
C PRO A 184 2.09 -3.06 13.87
N ARG A 185 3.13 -2.69 14.63
CA ARG A 185 4.07 -1.61 14.24
C ARG A 185 5.08 -2.06 13.19
N GLN A 186 5.36 -3.36 13.10
CA GLN A 186 6.39 -3.91 12.21
C GLN A 186 5.80 -4.87 11.15
N VAL A 187 4.55 -5.29 11.31
CA VAL A 187 3.87 -6.14 10.32
C VAL A 187 3.72 -5.41 8.98
N ALA A 188 3.83 -6.15 7.89
CA ALA A 188 3.77 -5.66 6.51
C ALA A 188 4.75 -4.49 6.22
N GLY A 189 5.84 -4.38 6.99
CA GLY A 189 6.84 -3.32 6.85
C GLY A 189 6.33 -1.92 7.23
N ALA A 190 5.31 -1.83 8.09
CA ALA A 190 4.75 -0.56 8.55
C ALA A 190 5.79 0.38 9.18
N ASP A 191 6.82 -0.18 9.81
CA ASP A 191 7.97 0.55 10.38
C ASP A 191 8.88 1.17 9.31
N ARG A 192 8.86 0.62 8.09
CA ARG A 192 9.64 1.10 6.94
C ARG A 192 8.87 2.07 6.06
N VAL A 193 7.57 2.25 6.30
CA VAL A 193 6.77 3.25 5.61
C VAL A 193 7.23 4.62 6.09
N MET A 194 8.01 5.32 5.27
CA MET A 194 8.28 6.74 5.48
C MET A 194 6.95 7.49 5.39
N LEU A 195 6.39 7.85 6.54
CA LEU A 195 5.31 8.83 6.59
C LEU A 195 5.82 10.10 5.90
N PRO A 196 5.01 10.72 5.01
CA PRO A 196 5.33 12.04 4.51
C PRO A 196 5.54 12.93 5.73
N ARG A 197 6.79 13.30 5.99
CA ARG A 197 7.04 14.33 7.00
C ARG A 197 6.37 15.56 6.43
N ASN A 198 5.37 16.07 7.14
CA ASN A 198 4.83 17.39 6.89
C ASN A 198 5.94 18.36 7.27
N ASN A 199 6.96 18.46 6.42
CA ASN A 199 8.09 19.33 6.59
C ASN A 199 7.62 20.63 5.92
N PRO A 200 7.24 21.66 6.69
CA PRO A 200 6.54 22.83 6.15
C PRO A 200 7.37 23.66 5.13
N LEU A 201 8.56 23.21 4.75
CA LEU A 201 9.50 23.93 3.89
C LEU A 201 10.37 23.00 3.02
N ASP A 202 9.80 21.98 2.37
CA ASP A 202 10.46 21.41 1.16
C ASP A 202 10.24 22.34 -0.06
N ASN A 203 10.51 23.63 0.18
CA ASN A 203 10.48 24.71 -0.80
C ASN A 203 11.91 25.01 -1.28
N SER A 204 12.84 24.06 -1.18
CA SER A 204 14.25 24.29 -1.56
C SER A 204 14.34 24.78 -3.02
N GLY A 205 13.64 24.12 -3.95
CA GLY A 205 13.53 24.57 -5.34
C GLY A 205 12.75 25.88 -5.52
N LEU A 206 11.78 26.19 -4.64
CA LEU A 206 11.06 27.46 -4.66
C LEU A 206 11.94 28.61 -4.16
N ILE A 207 12.65 28.44 -3.04
CA ILE A 207 13.58 29.44 -2.49
C ILE A 207 14.74 29.67 -3.45
N GLU A 208 15.25 28.62 -4.09
CA GLU A 208 16.30 28.73 -5.10
C GLU A 208 15.81 29.45 -6.36
N SER A 209 14.59 29.16 -6.83
CA SER A 209 13.98 29.90 -7.95
C SER A 209 13.65 31.36 -7.59
N TRP A 210 13.24 31.66 -6.36
CA TRP A 210 13.06 33.03 -5.88
C TRP A 210 14.40 33.79 -5.77
N ARG A 211 15.45 33.13 -5.28
CA ARG A 211 16.81 33.70 -5.25
C ARG A 211 17.33 33.96 -6.66
N GLN A 212 17.11 33.04 -7.60
CA GLN A 212 17.47 33.24 -9.00
C GLN A 212 16.65 34.36 -9.67
N LYS A 213 15.36 34.48 -9.35
CA LYS A 213 14.52 35.60 -9.80
C LYS A 213 15.03 36.94 -9.27
N GLY A 214 15.37 37.03 -7.98
CA GLY A 214 15.96 38.25 -7.41
C GLY A 214 17.27 38.66 -8.10
N LEU A 215 18.19 37.72 -8.32
CA LEU A 215 19.44 37.99 -9.05
C LEU A 215 19.21 38.44 -10.51
N SER A 216 18.15 37.93 -11.15
CA SER A 216 17.75 38.36 -12.50
C SER A 216 17.16 39.78 -12.49
N GLU A 217 16.31 40.10 -11.52
CA GLU A 217 15.71 41.43 -11.37
C GLU A 217 16.77 42.49 -11.07
N ASP A 218 17.74 42.18 -10.19
CA ASP A 218 18.86 43.06 -9.88
C ASP A 218 19.73 43.32 -11.11
N ARG A 219 20.03 42.28 -11.90
CA ARG A 219 20.76 42.41 -13.17
C ARG A 219 20.02 43.31 -14.16
N ILE A 220 18.71 43.12 -14.31
CA ILE A 220 17.89 43.92 -15.23
C ILE A 220 17.80 45.37 -14.73
N SER A 221 17.64 45.59 -13.44
CA SER A 221 17.59 46.92 -12.80
C SER A 221 18.91 47.66 -12.93
N GLN A 222 20.03 46.99 -12.69
CA GLN A 222 21.38 47.55 -12.90
C GLN A 222 21.60 47.91 -14.38
N ALA A 223 21.33 46.97 -15.30
CA ALA A 223 21.49 47.23 -16.73
C ALA A 223 20.61 48.41 -17.20
N ARG A 224 19.36 48.52 -16.73
CA ARG A 224 18.50 49.68 -17.05
C ARG A 224 19.07 50.98 -16.49
N ARG A 225 19.59 50.99 -15.27
CA ARG A 225 20.23 52.19 -14.68
C ARG A 225 21.46 52.61 -15.48
N GLU A 226 22.35 51.67 -15.80
CA GLU A 226 23.55 51.90 -16.62
C GLU A 226 23.18 52.44 -18.01
N LEU A 227 22.19 51.84 -18.68
CA LEU A 227 21.69 52.31 -19.97
C LEU A 227 21.02 53.69 -19.91
N THR A 228 20.33 54.00 -18.81
CA THR A 228 19.65 55.30 -18.65
C THR A 228 20.63 56.42 -18.35
N MET A 229 21.70 56.12 -17.61
CA MET A 229 22.71 57.10 -17.20
C MET A 229 23.82 57.27 -18.24
N GLY A 230 24.01 56.32 -19.16
CA GLY A 230 25.03 56.38 -20.21
C GLY A 230 26.43 55.91 -19.79
N TYR A 231 26.53 55.21 -18.65
CA TYR A 231 27.80 54.71 -18.08
C TYR A 231 27.67 53.23 -17.71
N GLU A 232 28.79 52.51 -17.77
CA GLU A 232 28.94 51.12 -17.30
C GLU A 232 29.95 51.07 -16.15
N ARG A 233 29.58 50.40 -15.05
CA ARG A 233 30.44 50.30 -13.86
C ARG A 233 31.49 49.20 -14.03
N MET A 234 32.74 49.61 -14.08
CA MET A 234 33.90 48.76 -14.32
C MET A 234 34.81 48.72 -13.08
N GLN A 235 35.52 47.62 -12.88
CA GLN A 235 36.41 47.38 -11.76
C GLN A 235 37.83 47.14 -12.26
N ASP A 236 38.80 47.80 -11.61
CA ASP A 236 40.22 47.54 -11.82
C ASP A 236 40.61 46.19 -11.19
N PRO A 237 41.10 45.21 -11.98
CA PRO A 237 41.43 43.89 -11.48
C PRO A 237 42.60 43.88 -10.49
N ALA A 238 43.47 44.89 -10.49
CA ALA A 238 44.64 44.94 -9.62
C ALA A 238 44.38 45.68 -8.30
N THR A 239 43.43 46.61 -8.26
CA THR A 239 43.17 47.45 -7.07
C THR A 239 41.76 47.29 -6.50
N GLY A 240 40.83 46.65 -7.23
CA GLY A 240 39.43 46.52 -6.85
C GLY A 240 38.64 47.83 -6.91
N ARG A 241 39.24 48.94 -7.35
CA ARG A 241 38.57 50.24 -7.48
C ARG A 241 37.53 50.23 -8.60
N HIS A 242 36.41 50.90 -8.35
CA HIS A 242 35.32 51.04 -9.30
C HIS A 242 35.44 52.34 -10.09
N TYR A 243 35.11 52.27 -11.38
CA TYR A 243 35.08 53.38 -12.32
C TYR A 243 33.77 53.33 -13.09
N ASP A 244 33.05 54.45 -13.14
CA ASP A 244 31.87 54.59 -13.99
C ASP A 244 32.34 55.08 -15.37
N MET A 245 32.37 54.17 -16.35
CA MET A 245 32.93 54.44 -17.67
C MET A 245 31.81 54.79 -18.66
N PRO A 246 31.85 55.95 -19.33
CA PRO A 246 30.84 56.29 -20.33
C PRO A 246 30.95 55.36 -21.53
N TYR A 247 29.83 54.96 -22.13
CA TYR A 247 29.82 54.03 -23.27
C TYR A 247 30.69 54.49 -24.45
N GLU A 248 30.83 55.80 -24.63
CA GLU A 248 31.66 56.41 -25.69
C GLU A 248 33.17 56.11 -25.54
N THR A 249 33.61 55.74 -24.33
CA THR A 249 35.02 55.44 -24.04
C THR A 249 35.39 53.97 -24.24
N TYR A 250 34.47 53.17 -24.78
CA TYR A 250 34.71 51.78 -25.11
C TYR A 250 35.71 51.65 -26.28
N ASP A 251 36.86 51.02 -26.04
CA ASP A 251 37.86 50.75 -27.08
C ASP A 251 37.55 49.41 -27.75
N ALA A 252 36.90 49.46 -28.93
CA ALA A 252 36.58 48.27 -29.71
C ALA A 252 37.81 47.51 -30.22
N GLY A 253 38.96 48.18 -30.38
CA GLY A 253 40.22 47.55 -30.81
C GLY A 253 40.88 46.76 -29.69
N ALA A 254 40.71 47.19 -28.43
CA ALA A 254 41.19 46.46 -27.26
C ALA A 254 40.13 45.52 -26.63
N GLY A 255 38.87 45.64 -27.05
CA GLY A 255 37.76 44.79 -26.59
C GLY A 255 37.21 45.15 -25.19
N GLY A 256 37.42 46.38 -24.72
CA GLY A 256 36.97 46.79 -23.39
C GLY A 256 37.33 48.23 -23.00
N TYR A 257 36.99 48.62 -21.77
CA TYR A 257 37.38 49.91 -21.21
C TYR A 257 38.80 49.86 -20.64
N ARG A 258 39.63 50.83 -21.01
CA ARG A 258 40.99 50.96 -20.46
C ARG A 258 40.95 51.65 -19.11
N ASN A 259 41.87 51.27 -18.22
CA ASN A 259 42.03 51.94 -16.94
C ASN A 259 42.59 53.37 -17.16
N PRO A 260 41.91 54.43 -16.68
CA PRO A 260 42.38 55.81 -16.85
C PRO A 260 43.76 56.08 -16.23
N MET A 261 44.13 55.33 -15.18
CA MET A 261 45.42 55.46 -14.49
C MET A 261 46.49 54.54 -15.09
N ARG A 262 46.09 53.48 -15.80
CA ARG A 262 46.96 52.46 -16.40
C ARG A 262 46.44 52.06 -17.79
N PRO A 263 46.72 52.87 -18.84
CA PRO A 263 46.09 52.71 -20.16
C PRO A 263 46.37 51.39 -20.89
N THR A 264 47.35 50.61 -20.41
CA THR A 264 47.70 49.28 -20.93
C THR A 264 46.85 48.16 -20.33
N GLU A 265 46.06 48.43 -19.29
CA GLU A 265 45.21 47.46 -18.60
C GLU A 265 43.73 47.68 -18.92
N LEU A 266 43.00 46.58 -19.09
CA LEU A 266 41.55 46.59 -19.27
C LEU A 266 40.84 46.41 -17.94
N LEU A 267 39.80 47.19 -17.73
CA LEU A 267 38.89 47.04 -16.61
C LEU A 267 37.97 45.84 -16.82
N ARG A 268 37.51 45.22 -15.74
CA ARG A 268 36.54 44.11 -15.76
C ARG A 268 35.16 44.61 -15.34
N LYS A 269 34.10 43.97 -15.83
CA LYS A 269 32.75 44.30 -15.38
C LYS A 269 32.62 43.98 -13.88
N ALA A 270 32.11 44.93 -13.10
CA ALA A 270 31.88 44.71 -11.67
C ALA A 270 30.84 43.59 -11.45
N PRO A 271 30.96 42.77 -10.39
CA PRO A 271 29.95 41.76 -10.06
C PRO A 271 28.58 42.42 -9.82
N THR A 272 27.51 41.72 -10.23
CA THR A 272 26.13 42.19 -10.01
C THR A 272 25.78 42.09 -8.52
N GLY A 273 25.41 43.21 -7.89
CA GLY A 273 24.86 43.22 -6.52
C GLY A 273 25.69 43.92 -5.43
N GLU A 274 26.75 44.68 -5.77
CA GLU A 274 27.54 45.50 -4.83
C GLU A 274 27.51 47.01 -5.11
#